data_AF-A0A7X4K6U9-F1
#
_entry.id   AF-A0A7X4K6U9-F1
#
_cell.length_a   1.000
_cell.length_b   1.000
_cell.length_c   1.000
_cell.angle_alpha   90.00
_cell.angle_beta   90.00
_cell.angle_gamma   90.00
#
_symmetry.space_group_name_H-M   'P 1'
#
loop_
_entity.id
_entity.type
_entity.pdbx_description
1 polymer ?
#
loop_
_entity_poly.entity_id
_entity_poly.type
_entity_poly.pdbx_seq_one_letter_code
_entity_poly.pdbx_strand_id
1 'polypeptide(L)'
;MSVEFKEALEREIAELESSLQSDPRFVKLQELQRLSQLYSPLAETMSGLKMMGVGLSVIGVSKPARSFGGGEAIVDGNRRMTSVARQKVLEDAENILRGRTEPTRTSDLYDALIAAGNDIGGDDPKNNLSAMLSKSPLFRSHKRAGWTLVATNTTVPDDDEEFDGRLEPQGPLEGHLPAKAMDVFGPRGKEYDL
;
A
#
# COMPACT_ATOMS: atom_id res chain seq x y z
N MET A 1 -7.93 -44.87 -11.56
CA MET A 1 -8.08 -44.55 -10.13
C MET A 1 -8.94 -45.62 -9.50
N SER A 2 -8.58 -46.13 -8.32
CA SER A 2 -9.40 -47.12 -7.63
C SER A 2 -10.72 -46.49 -7.15
N VAL A 3 -11.80 -47.28 -7.17
CA VAL A 3 -13.12 -46.85 -6.69
C VAL A 3 -13.06 -46.46 -5.21
N GLU A 4 -12.29 -47.21 -4.41
CA GLU A 4 -12.05 -46.94 -2.98
C GLU A 4 -11.46 -45.55 -2.71
N PHE A 5 -10.56 -45.07 -3.59
CA PHE A 5 -9.97 -43.73 -3.42
C PHE A 5 -10.99 -42.62 -3.69
N LYS A 6 -11.88 -42.81 -4.67
CA LYS A 6 -12.97 -41.86 -4.95
C LYS A 6 -13.95 -41.79 -3.77
N GLU A 7 -14.31 -42.94 -3.21
CA GLU A 7 -15.20 -43.02 -2.04
C GLU A 7 -14.55 -42.39 -0.79
N ALA A 8 -13.25 -42.57 -0.59
CA ALA A 8 -12.53 -41.93 0.50
C ALA A 8 -12.52 -40.39 0.37
N LEU A 9 -12.30 -39.87 -0.84
CA LEU A 9 -12.35 -38.43 -1.11
C LEU A 9 -13.75 -37.86 -0.89
N GLU A 10 -14.79 -38.53 -1.38
CA GLU A 10 -16.17 -38.09 -1.19
C GLU A 10 -16.56 -38.05 0.29
N ARG A 11 -16.09 -39.01 1.08
CA ARG A 11 -16.29 -39.01 2.54
C ARG A 11 -15.59 -37.83 3.22
N GLU A 12 -14.32 -37.58 2.90
CA GLU A 12 -13.55 -36.47 3.48
C GLU A 12 -14.20 -35.12 3.14
N ILE A 13 -14.65 -34.94 1.89
CA ILE A 13 -15.37 -33.73 1.46
C ILE A 13 -16.65 -33.56 2.27
N ALA A 14 -17.45 -34.62 2.42
CA ALA A 14 -18.69 -34.55 3.19
C ALA A 14 -18.45 -34.21 4.67
N GLU A 15 -17.36 -34.72 5.26
CA GLU A 15 -16.98 -34.40 6.64
C GLU A 15 -16.55 -32.94 6.80
N LEU A 16 -15.73 -32.43 5.87
CA LEU A 16 -15.32 -31.02 5.85
C LEU A 16 -16.53 -30.08 5.66
N GLU A 17 -17.46 -30.44 4.78
CA GLU A 17 -18.70 -29.68 4.59
C GLU A 17 -19.56 -29.65 5.86
N SER A 18 -19.68 -30.78 6.57
CA SER A 18 -20.42 -30.85 7.84
C SER A 18 -19.75 -30.01 8.93
N SER A 19 -18.41 -30.00 8.98
CA SER A 19 -17.64 -29.18 9.92
C SER A 19 -17.85 -27.69 9.66
N LEU A 20 -17.79 -27.28 8.38
CA LEU A 20 -18.02 -25.90 7.97
C LEU A 20 -19.43 -25.42 8.28
N GLN A 21 -20.45 -26.25 8.10
CA GLN A 21 -21.84 -25.90 8.46
C GLN A 21 -22.02 -25.61 9.95
N SER A 22 -21.17 -26.18 10.81
CA SER A 22 -21.20 -25.96 12.25
C SER A 22 -20.44 -24.69 12.67
N ASP A 23 -19.60 -24.12 11.79
CA ASP A 23 -18.84 -22.90 12.09
C ASP A 23 -19.74 -21.65 11.95
N PRO A 24 -19.93 -20.85 13.01
CA PRO A 24 -20.74 -19.63 12.94
C PRO A 24 -20.23 -18.60 11.93
N ARG A 25 -18.93 -18.61 11.59
CA ARG A 25 -18.35 -17.72 10.58
C ARG A 25 -18.83 -18.09 9.18
N PHE A 26 -18.90 -19.38 8.87
CA PHE A 26 -19.36 -19.88 7.57
C PHE A 26 -20.85 -19.57 7.37
N VAL A 27 -21.68 -19.77 8.39
CA VAL A 27 -23.11 -19.40 8.38
C VAL A 27 -23.28 -17.90 8.10
N LYS A 28 -22.51 -17.05 8.79
CA LYS A 28 -22.57 -15.60 8.58
C LYS A 28 -22.14 -15.19 7.17
N LEU A 29 -21.11 -15.83 6.62
CA LEU A 29 -20.67 -15.59 5.24
C LEU A 29 -21.76 -15.98 4.23
N GLN A 30 -22.40 -17.13 4.43
CA GLN A 30 -23.48 -17.61 3.57
C GLN A 30 -24.68 -16.65 3.60
N GLU A 31 -25.03 -16.12 4.78
CA GLU A 31 -26.12 -15.14 4.91
C GLU A 31 -25.77 -13.80 4.23
N LEU A 32 -24.53 -13.33 4.35
CA LEU A 32 -24.07 -12.12 3.65
C LEU A 32 -24.09 -12.30 2.12
N GLN A 33 -23.71 -13.48 1.62
CA GLN A 33 -23.81 -13.81 0.20
C GLN A 33 -25.27 -13.88 -0.27
N ARG A 34 -26.16 -14.46 0.52
CA ARG A 34 -27.59 -14.49 0.24
C ARG A 34 -28.16 -13.07 0.16
N LEU A 35 -27.82 -12.22 1.12
CA LEU A 35 -28.23 -10.82 1.14
C LEU A 35 -27.66 -10.07 -0.08
N SER A 36 -26.38 -10.26 -0.41
CA SER A 36 -25.79 -9.59 -1.57
C SER A 36 -26.50 -9.96 -2.87
N GLN A 37 -26.88 -11.24 -3.05
CA GLN A 37 -27.67 -11.68 -4.20
C GLN A 37 -29.05 -11.04 -4.26
N LEU A 38 -29.70 -10.76 -3.12
CA LEU A 38 -30.99 -10.06 -3.08
C LEU A 38 -30.88 -8.58 -3.48
N TYR A 39 -29.73 -7.94 -3.21
CA TYR A 39 -29.48 -6.54 -3.55
C TYR A 39 -28.76 -6.34 -4.90
N SER A 40 -28.12 -7.38 -5.44
CA SER A 40 -27.45 -7.38 -6.75
C SER A 40 -28.35 -7.21 -7.98
N PRO A 41 -29.65 -7.60 -8.04
CA PRO A 41 -30.47 -7.37 -9.24
C PRO A 41 -30.61 -5.89 -9.61
N LEU A 42 -30.34 -4.95 -8.70
CA LEU A 42 -30.27 -3.53 -9.00
C LEU A 42 -28.96 -3.12 -9.71
N ALA A 43 -27.85 -3.82 -9.46
CA ALA A 43 -26.56 -3.56 -10.09
C ALA A 43 -26.49 -4.14 -11.52
N GLU A 44 -27.15 -5.28 -11.76
CA GLU A 44 -27.24 -5.87 -13.11
C GLU A 44 -28.21 -5.10 -14.02
N THR A 45 -29.33 -4.59 -13.49
CA THR A 45 -30.23 -3.70 -14.25
C THR A 45 -29.56 -2.36 -14.59
N MET A 46 -28.72 -1.81 -13.71
CA MET A 46 -27.92 -0.61 -14.02
C MET A 46 -26.73 -0.89 -14.96
N SER A 47 -26.17 -2.11 -14.95
CA SER A 47 -25.13 -2.50 -15.92
C SER A 47 -25.70 -2.79 -17.32
N GLY A 48 -26.94 -3.31 -17.41
CA GLY A 48 -27.65 -3.49 -18.68
C GLY A 48 -28.05 -2.17 -19.37
N LEU A 49 -28.39 -1.13 -18.59
CA LEU A 49 -28.71 0.19 -19.14
C LEU A 49 -27.50 0.94 -19.72
N LYS A 50 -26.27 0.50 -19.46
CA LYS A 50 -25.05 1.10 -20.03
C LYS A 50 -24.76 0.61 -21.46
N MET A 51 -25.40 -0.48 -21.89
CA MET A 51 -25.21 -1.09 -23.22
C MET A 51 -26.30 -0.75 -24.24
N MET A 52 -27.46 -0.24 -23.80
CA MET A 52 -28.43 0.41 -24.70
C MET A 52 -28.33 1.91 -24.50
N GLY A 53 -27.71 2.61 -25.45
CA GLY A 53 -27.55 4.08 -25.48
C GLY A 53 -28.87 4.85 -25.63
N VAL A 54 -29.86 4.55 -24.80
CA VAL A 54 -31.07 5.34 -24.66
C VAL A 54 -30.75 6.42 -23.64
N GLY A 55 -30.34 7.57 -24.17
CA GLY A 55 -30.20 8.80 -23.41
C GLY A 55 -31.55 9.19 -22.81
N LEU A 56 -31.83 8.74 -21.58
CA LEU A 56 -32.78 9.41 -20.72
C LEU A 56 -32.07 10.65 -20.18
N SER A 57 -32.14 11.73 -20.95
CA SER A 57 -31.88 13.07 -20.43
C SER A 57 -32.86 13.33 -19.29
N VAL A 58 -32.41 13.10 -18.05
CA VAL A 58 -33.09 13.64 -16.88
C VAL A 58 -33.05 15.15 -17.01
N ILE A 59 -34.26 15.69 -17.06
CA ILE A 59 -34.66 17.06 -17.33
C ILE A 59 -33.80 18.05 -16.55
N GLY A 60 -33.31 19.04 -17.29
CA GLY A 60 -32.47 20.11 -16.81
C GLY A 60 -33.15 21.00 -15.77
N VAL A 61 -32.42 21.26 -14.71
CA VAL A 61 -32.56 22.51 -13.95
C VAL A 61 -31.53 23.47 -14.52
N SER A 62 -32.02 24.39 -15.35
CA SER A 62 -31.30 25.49 -15.97
C SER A 62 -30.47 26.29 -14.97
N LYS A 63 -29.18 26.47 -15.28
CA LYS A 63 -28.39 27.63 -14.81
C LYS A 63 -27.90 28.42 -16.02
N PRO A 64 -27.97 29.77 -15.96
CA PRO A 64 -27.78 30.63 -17.12
C PRO A 64 -26.30 30.73 -17.52
N ALA A 65 -26.10 30.80 -18.82
CA ALA A 65 -24.84 31.14 -19.46
C ALA A 65 -24.37 32.54 -19.09
N ARG A 66 -23.13 32.67 -18.59
CA ARG A 66 -22.32 33.90 -18.65
C ARG A 66 -20.82 33.55 -18.77
N SER A 67 -20.18 34.19 -19.77
CA SER A 67 -18.74 34.52 -19.93
C SER A 67 -17.74 33.37 -19.79
N PHE A 68 -16.99 32.92 -20.82
CA PHE A 68 -16.02 33.69 -21.61
C PHE A 68 -15.17 34.64 -20.74
N GLY A 69 -14.26 34.05 -19.98
CA GLY A 69 -13.24 34.72 -19.16
C GLY A 69 -12.46 33.68 -18.37
N GLY A 70 -11.13 33.72 -18.42
CA GLY A 70 -10.22 32.65 -18.01
C GLY A 70 -10.44 32.10 -16.60
N GLY A 71 -10.18 30.80 -16.47
CA GLY A 71 -10.22 30.07 -15.21
C GLY A 71 -10.49 28.59 -15.46
N GLU A 72 -9.60 27.92 -16.21
CA GLU A 72 -9.51 26.46 -16.11
C GLU A 72 -9.36 26.12 -14.62
N ALA A 73 -10.26 25.28 -14.16
CA ALA A 73 -10.42 24.96 -12.76
C ALA A 73 -9.15 24.26 -12.25
N ILE A 74 -8.24 25.04 -11.66
CA ILE A 74 -7.22 24.56 -10.73
C ILE A 74 -7.98 24.01 -9.52
N VAL A 75 -8.41 22.75 -9.59
CA VAL A 75 -8.89 21.98 -8.43
C VAL A 75 -7.81 21.01 -7.97
N ASP A 76 -6.55 21.44 -8.01
CA ASP A 76 -5.41 20.68 -7.46
C ASP A 76 -4.98 21.26 -6.12
N GLY A 77 -5.96 21.44 -5.24
CA GLY A 77 -5.75 21.80 -3.85
C GLY A 77 -5.79 20.56 -2.97
N ASN A 78 -4.69 19.82 -2.88
CA ASN A 78 -4.37 18.94 -1.75
C ASN A 78 -5.54 18.07 -1.25
N ARG A 79 -6.15 17.27 -2.14
CA ARG A 79 -7.21 16.33 -1.73
C ARG A 79 -6.58 15.24 -0.87
N ARG A 80 -6.71 15.37 0.45
CA ARG A 80 -6.42 14.28 1.38
C ARG A 80 -7.24 13.07 0.94
N MET A 81 -6.57 12.00 0.53
CA MET A 81 -7.22 10.73 0.19
C MET A 81 -8.14 10.32 1.35
N THR A 82 -9.38 9.96 1.02
CA THR A 82 -10.30 9.39 2.00
C THR A 82 -9.73 8.06 2.52
N SER A 83 -10.06 7.68 3.76
CA SER A 83 -9.55 6.43 4.33
C SER A 83 -9.90 5.21 3.47
N VAL A 84 -11.08 5.24 2.82
CA VAL A 84 -11.57 4.19 1.92
C VAL A 84 -10.70 4.08 0.67
N ALA A 85 -10.39 5.19 0.01
CA ALA A 85 -9.52 5.18 -1.17
C ALA A 85 -8.11 4.67 -0.81
N ARG A 86 -7.61 5.08 0.36
CA ARG A 86 -6.33 4.58 0.89
C ARG A 86 -6.34 3.09 1.13
N GLN A 87 -7.40 2.57 1.72
CA GLN A 87 -7.51 1.13 1.98
C GLN A 87 -7.56 0.32 0.69
N LYS A 88 -8.33 0.78 -0.31
CA LYS A 88 -8.38 0.14 -1.63
C LYS A 88 -7.01 0.06 -2.30
N VAL A 89 -6.22 1.15 -2.25
CA VAL A 89 -4.86 1.17 -2.79
C VAL A 89 -3.96 0.14 -2.09
N LEU A 90 -4.10 -0.03 -0.77
CA LEU A 90 -3.32 -1.03 -0.02
C LEU A 90 -3.75 -2.47 -0.36
N GLU A 91 -5.04 -2.73 -0.50
CA GLU A 91 -5.57 -4.05 -0.91
C GLU A 91 -5.10 -4.43 -2.31
N ASP A 92 -5.15 -3.50 -3.27
CA ASP A 92 -4.65 -3.74 -4.62
C ASP A 92 -3.12 -3.91 -4.65
N ALA A 93 -2.38 -3.13 -3.85
CA ALA A 93 -0.94 -3.30 -3.70
C ALA A 93 -0.58 -4.69 -3.12
N GLU A 94 -1.35 -5.17 -2.15
CA GLU A 94 -1.20 -6.53 -1.61
C GLU A 94 -1.44 -7.57 -2.70
N ASN A 95 -2.52 -7.44 -3.47
CA ASN A 95 -2.83 -8.37 -4.56
C ASN A 95 -1.72 -8.41 -5.63
N ILE A 96 -1.09 -7.27 -5.96
CA ILE A 96 0.01 -7.19 -6.92
C ILE A 96 1.27 -7.90 -6.40
N LEU A 97 1.54 -7.80 -5.10
CA LEU A 97 2.71 -8.43 -4.47
C LEU A 97 2.47 -9.90 -4.11
N ARG A 98 1.20 -10.35 -4.05
CA ARG A 98 0.85 -11.72 -3.72
C ARG A 98 1.45 -12.68 -4.74
N GLY A 99 2.31 -13.58 -4.28
CA GLY A 99 3.02 -14.56 -5.12
C GLY A 99 4.38 -14.09 -5.67
N ARG A 100 4.78 -12.85 -5.41
CA ARG A 100 6.14 -12.38 -5.72
C ARG A 100 7.06 -12.61 -4.52
N THR A 101 8.17 -13.30 -4.75
CA THR A 101 9.23 -13.50 -3.75
C THR A 101 10.27 -12.38 -3.77
N GLU A 102 10.41 -11.69 -4.91
CA GLU A 102 11.39 -10.62 -5.09
C GLU A 102 10.82 -9.24 -4.75
N PRO A 103 11.66 -8.33 -4.19
CA PRO A 103 11.26 -6.94 -3.95
C PRO A 103 10.79 -6.25 -5.23
N THR A 104 9.60 -5.67 -5.20
CA THR A 104 9.05 -4.90 -6.34
C THR A 104 9.31 -3.41 -6.12
N ARG A 105 9.90 -2.74 -7.11
CA ARG A 105 10.20 -1.31 -7.03
C ARG A 105 8.92 -0.47 -6.90
N THR A 106 9.01 0.65 -6.18
CA THR A 106 7.87 1.55 -5.99
C THR A 106 7.35 2.14 -7.31
N SER A 107 8.21 2.34 -8.32
CA SER A 107 7.79 2.74 -9.67
C SER A 107 6.83 1.74 -10.28
N ASP A 108 7.22 0.46 -10.27
CA ASP A 108 6.51 -0.60 -10.98
C ASP A 108 5.19 -0.90 -10.26
N LEU A 109 5.20 -0.81 -8.93
CA LEU A 109 4.00 -0.95 -8.10
C LEU A 109 3.02 0.21 -8.35
N TYR A 110 3.53 1.43 -8.48
CA TYR A 110 2.71 2.60 -8.81
C TYR A 110 2.08 2.46 -10.20
N ASP A 111 2.85 2.08 -11.21
CA ASP A 111 2.36 1.93 -12.58
C ASP A 111 1.28 0.83 -12.66
N ALA A 112 1.46 -0.27 -11.93
CA ALA A 112 0.45 -1.33 -11.82
C ALA A 112 -0.84 -0.86 -11.11
N LEU A 113 -0.73 0.00 -10.09
CA LEU A 113 -1.89 0.57 -9.39
C LEU A 113 -2.68 1.55 -10.27
N ILE A 114 -1.99 2.39 -11.05
CA ILE A 114 -2.62 3.27 -12.04
C ILE A 114 -3.32 2.44 -13.12
N ALA A 115 -2.67 1.37 -13.60
CA ALA A 115 -3.27 0.44 -14.57
C ALA A 115 -4.53 -0.25 -14.01
N ALA A 116 -4.60 -0.49 -12.69
CA ALA A 116 -5.78 -0.99 -12.00
C ALA A 116 -6.88 0.07 -11.75
N GLY A 117 -6.64 1.32 -12.17
CA GLY A 117 -7.61 2.42 -12.04
C GLY A 117 -7.64 3.06 -10.65
N ASN A 118 -6.57 2.92 -9.85
CA ASN A 118 -6.44 3.65 -8.60
C ASN A 118 -5.80 5.03 -8.86
N ASP A 119 -6.30 6.04 -8.16
CA ASP A 119 -5.75 7.39 -8.19
C ASP A 119 -5.07 7.70 -6.85
N ILE A 120 -3.78 8.01 -6.91
CA ILE A 120 -2.98 8.42 -5.75
C ILE A 120 -2.67 9.89 -5.96
N GLY A 121 -3.41 10.76 -5.29
CA GLY A 121 -3.25 12.21 -5.43
C GLY A 121 -2.00 12.78 -4.75
N GLY A 122 -1.81 14.10 -4.92
CA GLY A 122 -0.73 14.90 -4.33
C GLY A 122 0.41 15.19 -5.32
N ASP A 123 1.35 16.05 -4.89
CA ASP A 123 2.45 16.52 -5.76
C ASP A 123 3.41 15.39 -6.17
N ASP A 124 3.71 14.49 -5.22
CA ASP A 124 4.60 13.34 -5.43
C ASP A 124 3.87 12.01 -5.13
N PRO A 125 3.11 11.45 -6.08
CA PRO A 125 2.24 10.30 -5.82
C PRO A 125 3.03 9.03 -5.46
N LYS A 126 4.24 8.86 -5.99
CA LYS A 126 5.14 7.74 -5.64
C LYS A 126 5.65 7.83 -4.19
N ASN A 127 5.93 9.04 -3.71
CA ASN A 127 6.33 9.26 -2.32
C ASN A 127 5.15 9.09 -1.36
N ASN A 128 3.94 9.51 -1.79
CA ASN A 128 2.73 9.23 -1.04
C ASN A 128 2.47 7.72 -0.94
N LEU A 129 2.67 6.97 -2.02
CA LEU A 129 2.58 5.51 -2.01
C LEU A 129 3.56 4.88 -1.03
N SER A 130 4.85 5.25 -1.08
CA SER A 130 5.85 4.71 -0.13
C SER A 130 5.50 5.04 1.33
N ALA A 131 4.99 6.24 1.60
CA ALA A 131 4.52 6.65 2.92
C ALA A 131 3.25 5.91 3.38
N MET A 132 2.38 5.48 2.44
CA MET A 132 1.22 4.66 2.74
C MET A 132 1.61 3.22 3.09
N LEU A 133 2.55 2.65 2.32
CA LEU A 133 3.07 1.30 2.51
C LEU A 133 3.87 1.18 3.81
N SER A 134 4.75 2.15 4.13
CA SER A 134 5.56 2.12 5.35
C SER A 134 4.75 2.12 6.65
N LYS A 135 3.55 2.69 6.61
CA LYS A 135 2.62 2.72 7.76
C LYS A 135 1.83 1.43 7.92
N SER A 136 1.83 0.55 6.91
CA SER A 136 1.10 -0.70 6.96
C SER A 136 2.04 -1.84 7.39
N PRO A 137 1.67 -2.63 8.42
CA PRO A 137 2.51 -3.72 8.90
C PRO A 137 2.61 -4.90 7.92
N LEU A 138 1.79 -4.92 6.86
CA LEU A 138 1.77 -5.98 5.86
C LEU A 138 2.95 -5.90 4.88
N PHE A 139 3.59 -4.73 4.76
CA PHE A 139 4.62 -4.49 3.76
C PHE A 139 5.97 -4.27 4.45
N ARG A 140 7.02 -4.90 3.92
CA ARG A 140 8.41 -4.68 4.33
C ARG A 140 9.13 -3.86 3.28
N SER A 141 9.80 -2.79 3.72
CA SER A 141 10.65 -1.97 2.86
C SER A 141 12.05 -2.59 2.75
N HIS A 142 12.55 -2.68 1.52
CA HIS A 142 13.93 -3.09 1.20
C HIS A 142 14.74 -1.90 0.63
N LYS A 143 14.51 -0.70 1.16
CA LYS A 143 15.18 0.56 0.74
C LYS A 143 15.02 0.78 -0.78
N ARG A 144 16.12 0.72 -1.55
CA ARG A 144 16.14 0.92 -3.01
C ARG A 144 15.68 -0.30 -3.80
N ALA A 145 15.66 -1.49 -3.19
CA ALA A 145 15.22 -2.71 -3.86
C ALA A 145 13.70 -2.74 -4.06
N GLY A 146 12.93 -2.15 -3.13
CA GLY A 146 11.49 -2.01 -3.26
C GLY A 146 10.73 -2.58 -2.06
N TRP A 147 9.60 -3.20 -2.33
CA TRP A 147 8.63 -3.67 -1.32
C TRP A 147 8.34 -5.16 -1.49
N THR A 148 8.20 -5.86 -0.37
CA THR A 148 7.69 -7.24 -0.31
C THR A 148 6.56 -7.33 0.70
N LEU A 149 5.73 -8.37 0.59
CA LEU A 149 4.79 -8.72 1.65
C LEU A 149 5.52 -9.40 2.80
N VAL A 150 5.21 -8.99 4.03
CA VAL A 150 5.62 -9.72 5.23
C VAL A 150 4.79 -11.00 5.23
N ALA A 151 5.44 -12.15 5.02
CA ALA A 151 4.78 -13.42 5.24
C ALA A 151 4.34 -13.46 6.70
N THR A 152 3.04 -13.54 6.95
CA THR A 152 2.41 -13.54 8.29
C THR A 152 2.91 -14.65 9.21
N ASN A 153 3.79 -15.53 8.72
CA ASN A 153 4.32 -16.69 9.44
C ASN A 153 5.82 -16.64 9.72
N THR A 154 6.49 -15.50 9.46
CA THR A 154 7.92 -15.39 9.74
C THR A 154 8.17 -14.21 10.65
N THR A 155 8.05 -14.44 11.95
CA THR A 155 8.83 -13.75 12.97
C THR A 155 10.31 -14.02 12.69
N VAL A 156 10.87 -13.36 11.69
CA VAL A 156 12.32 -13.16 11.65
C VAL A 156 12.58 -12.16 12.77
N PRO A 157 13.36 -12.52 13.80
CA PRO A 157 13.83 -11.54 14.78
C PRO A 157 14.43 -10.38 14.01
N ASP A 158 14.07 -9.15 14.37
CA ASP A 158 14.65 -7.94 13.79
C ASP A 158 16.16 -7.96 14.04
N ASP A 159 16.93 -8.53 13.10
CA ASP A 159 18.38 -8.38 12.97
C ASP A 159 18.73 -6.96 12.45
N ASP A 160 17.99 -5.96 12.94
CA ASP A 160 18.31 -4.54 12.87
C ASP A 160 19.10 -4.09 14.11
N GLU A 161 19.68 -5.04 14.85
CA GLU A 161 20.92 -4.80 15.61
C GLU A 161 22.00 -4.51 14.57
N GLU A 162 21.96 -3.28 14.07
CA GLU A 162 23.08 -2.52 13.56
C GLU A 162 24.20 -2.70 14.60
N PHE A 163 25.00 -3.74 14.39
CA PHE A 163 26.29 -3.91 15.02
C PHE A 163 27.07 -2.68 14.61
N ASP A 164 26.93 -1.62 15.40
CA ASP A 164 27.76 -0.44 15.39
C ASP A 164 29.16 -0.98 15.65
N GLY A 165 29.85 -1.26 14.54
CA GLY A 165 31.25 -1.60 14.50
C GLY A 165 32.15 -0.47 14.99
N ARG A 166 31.69 0.38 15.93
CA ARG A 166 32.50 0.79 17.08
C ARG A 166 32.98 -0.45 17.85
N LEU A 167 33.90 -1.16 17.22
CA LEU A 167 35.13 -1.52 17.91
C LEU A 167 35.62 -0.23 18.56
N GLU A 168 35.29 -0.02 19.83
CA GLU A 168 36.09 0.86 20.66
C GLU A 168 37.54 0.40 20.47
N PRO A 169 38.43 1.22 19.89
CA PRO A 169 39.83 0.88 19.88
C PRO A 169 40.21 0.80 21.35
N GLN A 170 40.50 -0.42 21.82
CA GLN A 170 41.10 -0.59 23.14
C GLN A 170 42.35 0.27 23.15
N GLY A 171 42.26 1.40 23.85
CA GLY A 171 43.33 2.35 23.97
C GLY A 171 44.55 1.64 24.54
N PRO A 172 45.76 1.90 24.03
CA PRO A 172 46.96 1.43 24.69
C PRO A 172 47.03 2.06 26.08
N LEU A 173 47.10 1.20 27.09
CA LEU A 173 47.46 1.57 28.44
C LEU A 173 48.83 2.26 28.44
N GLU A 174 48.86 3.44 29.06
CA GLU A 174 49.98 4.08 29.75
C GLU A 174 51.27 4.39 28.96
N GLY A 175 51.65 5.68 28.95
CA GLY A 175 52.99 6.08 28.50
C GLY A 175 53.27 7.57 28.39
N HIS A 176 53.25 8.29 29.52
CA HIS A 176 54.31 9.24 29.91
C HIS A 176 54.82 10.35 28.93
N LEU A 177 54.48 11.61 29.30
CA LEU A 177 55.20 12.91 29.16
C LEU A 177 55.38 13.58 27.77
N PRO A 178 55.76 14.89 27.71
CA PRO A 178 55.34 16.07 28.48
C PRO A 178 54.97 17.27 27.58
N ALA A 179 54.50 18.35 28.23
CA ALA A 179 54.22 19.67 27.66
C ALA A 179 55.30 20.24 26.73
N LYS A 180 54.87 20.73 25.56
CA LYS A 180 55.48 21.81 24.73
C LYS A 180 54.36 22.33 23.81
N ALA A 181 53.79 23.50 24.07
CA ALA A 181 54.27 24.81 23.62
C ALA A 181 54.39 24.92 22.09
N MET A 182 53.32 25.43 21.46
CA MET A 182 53.25 26.13 20.17
C MET A 182 51.74 26.39 20.00
N ASP A 183 51.17 27.52 20.40
CA ASP A 183 51.35 28.86 19.85
C ASP A 183 51.48 28.90 18.32
N VAL A 184 50.88 29.94 17.75
CA VAL A 184 50.92 30.43 16.37
C VAL A 184 49.74 30.12 15.42
N PHE A 185 49.11 31.23 14.99
CA PHE A 185 48.19 31.47 13.86
C PHE A 185 46.71 31.07 14.04
N GLY A 186 45.71 31.95 14.08
CA GLY A 186 45.56 33.36 13.71
C GLY A 186 44.17 33.55 13.07
N PRO A 187 43.38 34.59 13.41
CA PRO A 187 42.02 34.74 12.90
C PRO A 187 42.03 35.31 11.46
N ARG A 188 41.43 34.59 10.52
CA ARG A 188 41.09 35.17 9.21
C ARG A 188 39.69 35.77 9.28
N GLY A 189 39.65 37.08 9.53
CA GLY A 189 38.51 37.90 9.16
C GLY A 189 38.31 37.88 7.64
N LYS A 190 37.05 37.84 7.22
CA LYS A 190 36.62 38.39 5.95
C LYS A 190 35.38 39.23 6.21
N GLU A 191 35.63 40.53 6.30
CA GLU A 191 34.67 41.57 6.00
C GLU A 191 34.17 41.37 4.56
N TYR A 192 32.86 41.48 4.37
CA TYR A 192 32.29 41.85 3.08
C TYR A 192 31.46 43.10 3.34
N ASP A 193 31.96 44.21 2.84
CA ASP A 193 31.30 45.51 2.78
C ASP A 193 30.45 45.61 1.51
N LEU A 194 29.31 46.30 1.69
CA LEU A 194 28.47 47.06 0.75
C LEU A 194 27.62 46.31 -0.28
#